data_AF-A0A662R939-F1
#
_entry.id   AF-A0A662R939-F1
#
_cell.length_a   1.000
_cell.length_b   1.000
_cell.length_c   1.000
_cell.angle_alpha   90.00
_cell.angle_beta   90.00
_cell.angle_gamma   90.00
#
_symmetry.space_group_name_H-M   'P 1'
#
loop_
_entity.id
_entity.type
_entity.pdbx_description
1 polymer ?
#
loop_
_entity_poly.entity_id
_entity_poly.type
_entity_poly.pdbx_seq_one_letter_code
_entity_poly.pdbx_strand_id
1 'polypeptide(L)'
;MTDVATLLAYGIPHLLQQTISIISTNLLYPVMIILIILIAGSLIELGGFLFEWRNRHRDLRRMEEGAVRARVMLKQNDMKSAFGILGQSCSNSFVHEFLYRITTLYRAHPDRGMLEARLEKLLQDLDFEMTKKLERSRFVAKVGPMFGLMGTLIPMGPALLGLSAGDIDALANNLIIAFGTTVVGMMAGAIGFMVATIRTRWYRQDMSDIEYLSELLFGDLESSSGIPADHRAPVTPTPAPMPVVCPKPDENDHLGIIGTIVPRSWESVHCAMILTRSGLISAKIAGSILANHTLWMGVIVSVNAVIITAMMIRGIDVPFNYLLVINLFICAAFVVTIYSIRARARSESKRLERMPANNILADDRSNFEVPYSDIKRVEIDKSRNIKILTESGWIEMGRVEKSSLGSLGVLHAALPDRVVEV
;
A
#
# COMPACT_ATOMS: atom_id res chain seq x y z
N MET A 1 61.82 39.97 5.37
CA MET A 1 60.46 40.33 4.92
C MET A 1 60.05 39.64 3.62
N THR A 2 60.99 39.21 2.77
CA THR A 2 60.72 38.44 1.54
C THR A 2 60.18 37.02 1.81
N ASP A 3 60.69 36.33 2.83
CA ASP A 3 60.29 34.94 3.15
C ASP A 3 58.85 34.78 3.65
N VAL A 4 58.36 35.77 4.40
CA VAL A 4 56.98 35.75 4.93
C VAL A 4 55.99 36.07 3.80
N ALA A 5 56.36 36.96 2.89
CA ALA A 5 55.52 37.30 1.74
C ALA A 5 55.43 36.15 0.72
N THR A 6 56.51 35.39 0.49
CA THR A 6 56.50 34.19 -0.36
C THR A 6 55.77 33.01 0.30
N LEU A 7 55.93 32.80 1.62
CA LEU A 7 55.16 31.80 2.37
C LEU A 7 53.65 32.10 2.35
N LEU A 8 53.26 33.37 2.54
CA LEU A 8 51.85 33.78 2.47
C LEU A 8 51.31 33.72 1.02
N ALA A 9 52.11 34.07 0.01
CA ALA A 9 51.67 34.09 -1.38
C ALA A 9 51.59 32.71 -2.06
N TYR A 10 52.43 31.74 -1.67
CA TYR A 10 52.47 30.41 -2.31
C TYR A 10 52.20 29.25 -1.36
N GLY A 11 52.62 29.34 -0.09
CA GLY A 11 52.45 28.27 0.89
C GLY A 11 51.00 28.07 1.32
N ILE A 12 50.30 29.15 1.69
CA ILE A 12 48.89 29.07 2.12
C ILE A 12 47.97 28.55 1.01
N PRO A 13 48.01 29.08 -0.23
CA PRO A 13 47.14 28.58 -1.30
C PRO A 13 47.39 27.10 -1.62
N HIS A 14 48.64 26.66 -1.62
CA HIS A 14 48.99 25.26 -1.88
C HIS A 14 48.44 24.31 -0.80
N LEU A 15 48.58 24.67 0.48
CA LEU A 15 48.02 23.89 1.59
C LEU A 15 46.49 23.82 1.54
N LEU A 16 45.83 24.95 1.20
CA LEU A 16 44.38 24.98 1.01
C LEU A 16 43.94 24.08 -0.14
N GLN A 17 44.64 24.14 -1.27
CA GLN A 17 44.34 23.30 -2.44
C GLN A 17 44.52 21.80 -2.13
N GLN A 18 45.61 21.42 -1.46
CA GLN A 18 45.85 20.03 -1.04
C GLN A 18 44.75 19.56 -0.08
N THR A 19 44.39 20.38 0.90
CA THR A 19 43.35 20.06 1.88
C THR A 19 41.99 19.85 1.19
N ILE A 20 41.58 20.77 0.31
CA ILE A 20 40.32 20.67 -0.45
C ILE A 20 40.32 19.43 -1.34
N SER A 21 41.43 19.14 -2.04
CA SER A 21 41.55 17.98 -2.92
C SER A 21 41.40 16.66 -2.16
N ILE A 22 42.02 16.55 -0.99
CA ILE A 22 41.92 15.35 -0.12
C ILE A 22 40.47 15.18 0.36
N ILE A 23 39.84 16.26 0.83
CA ILE A 23 38.45 16.21 1.30
C ILE A 23 37.51 15.81 0.15
N SER A 24 37.64 16.45 -1.02
CA SER A 24 36.81 16.18 -2.19
C SER A 24 36.92 14.72 -2.65
N THR A 25 38.14 14.19 -2.74
CA THR A 25 38.40 12.80 -3.17
C THR A 25 37.78 11.80 -2.19
N ASN A 26 37.90 12.04 -0.88
CA ASN A 26 37.30 11.19 0.15
C ASN A 26 35.77 11.25 0.17
N LEU A 27 35.16 12.32 -0.36
CA LEU A 27 33.70 12.42 -0.48
C LEU A 27 33.11 11.53 -1.59
N LEU A 28 33.92 10.97 -2.48
CA LEU A 28 33.44 10.10 -3.57
C LEU A 28 32.62 8.91 -3.04
N TYR A 29 33.18 8.17 -2.08
CA TYR A 29 32.52 6.98 -1.52
C TYR A 29 31.22 7.32 -0.77
N PRO A 30 31.18 8.33 0.13
CA PRO A 30 29.93 8.82 0.71
C PRO A 30 28.88 9.20 -0.34
N VAL A 31 29.28 9.91 -1.40
CA VAL A 31 28.37 10.31 -2.49
C VAL A 31 27.80 9.09 -3.20
N MET A 32 28.62 8.09 -3.52
CA MET A 32 28.14 6.85 -4.14
C MET A 32 27.18 6.07 -3.24
N ILE A 33 27.47 5.98 -1.94
CA ILE A 33 26.58 5.32 -0.97
C ILE A 33 25.22 6.05 -0.91
N ILE A 34 25.25 7.39 -0.83
CA ILE A 34 24.03 8.20 -0.83
C ILE A 34 23.23 7.99 -2.13
N LEU A 35 23.89 7.95 -3.29
CA LEU A 35 23.22 7.68 -4.57
C LEU A 35 22.55 6.30 -4.60
N ILE A 36 23.21 5.26 -4.08
CA ILE A 36 22.63 3.91 -3.96
C ILE A 36 21.39 3.93 -3.05
N ILE A 37 21.47 4.65 -1.92
CA ILE A 37 20.32 4.81 -1.01
C ILE A 37 19.18 5.58 -1.69
N LEU A 38 19.48 6.65 -2.43
CA LEU A 38 18.49 7.46 -3.13
C LEU A 38 17.79 6.67 -4.23
N ILE A 39 18.52 5.90 -5.05
CA ILE A 39 17.90 5.10 -6.11
C ILE A 39 17.05 3.98 -5.51
N ALA A 40 17.53 3.27 -4.49
CA ALA A 40 16.75 2.25 -3.80
C ALA A 40 15.49 2.84 -3.15
N GLY A 41 15.63 3.99 -2.48
CA GLY A 41 14.51 4.73 -1.90
C GLY A 41 13.49 5.17 -2.95
N SER A 42 13.94 5.66 -4.11
CA SER A 42 13.07 6.06 -5.21
C SER A 42 12.30 4.88 -5.81
N LEU A 43 12.91 3.70 -5.91
CA LEU A 43 12.25 2.47 -6.38
C LEU A 43 11.18 1.99 -5.39
N ILE A 44 11.46 2.01 -4.09
CA ILE A 44 10.48 1.68 -3.05
C ILE A 44 9.29 2.64 -3.12
N GLU A 45 9.58 3.94 -3.24
CA GLU A 45 8.56 4.97 -3.34
C GLU A 45 7.70 4.83 -4.60
N LEU A 46 8.34 4.51 -5.74
CA LEU A 46 7.67 4.23 -7.01
C LEU A 46 6.75 3.00 -6.89
N GLY A 47 7.20 1.93 -6.25
CA GLY A 47 6.36 0.75 -5.98
C GLY A 47 5.14 1.08 -5.12
N GLY A 48 5.33 1.86 -4.05
CA GLY A 48 4.23 2.36 -3.21
C GLY A 48 3.26 3.26 -3.99
N PHE A 49 3.80 4.09 -4.90
CA PHE A 49 3.00 4.93 -5.80
C PHE A 49 2.19 4.09 -6.80
N LEU A 50 2.76 3.06 -7.42
CA LEU A 50 2.02 2.15 -8.32
C LEU A 50 0.89 1.41 -7.58
N PHE A 51 1.15 1.00 -6.33
CA PHE A 51 0.13 0.38 -5.50
C PHE A 51 -1.03 1.33 -5.23
N GLU A 52 -0.72 2.56 -4.82
CA GLU A 52 -1.69 3.63 -4.57
C GLU A 52 -2.48 3.97 -5.85
N TRP A 53 -1.79 4.12 -6.98
CA TRP A 53 -2.39 4.40 -8.28
C TRP A 53 -3.47 3.38 -8.66
N ARG A 54 -3.15 2.09 -8.55
CA ARG A 54 -4.04 1.00 -8.95
C ARG A 54 -5.22 0.82 -7.99
N ASN A 55 -5.03 1.10 -6.71
CA ASN A 55 -6.08 0.91 -5.71
C ASN A 55 -7.05 2.09 -5.63
N ARG A 56 -6.72 3.22 -6.26
CA ARG A 56 -7.49 4.46 -6.18
C ARG A 56 -8.71 4.41 -7.09
N HIS A 57 -9.89 4.26 -6.50
CA HIS A 57 -11.17 4.43 -7.18
C HIS A 57 -11.86 5.63 -6.57
N ARG A 58 -12.03 6.71 -7.34
CA ARG A 58 -12.78 7.88 -6.91
C ARG A 58 -14.21 7.75 -7.39
N ASP A 59 -15.14 7.66 -6.45
CA ASP A 59 -16.58 7.66 -6.71
C ASP A 59 -17.25 8.72 -5.84
N LEU A 60 -17.27 9.95 -6.34
CA LEU A 60 -17.79 11.11 -5.61
C LEU A 60 -19.28 10.94 -5.27
N ARG A 61 -20.07 10.34 -6.17
CA ARG A 61 -21.50 10.12 -5.96
C ARG A 61 -21.76 9.17 -4.80
N ARG A 62 -21.04 8.04 -4.75
CA ARG A 62 -21.17 7.11 -3.62
C ARG A 62 -20.73 7.72 -2.30
N MET A 63 -19.68 8.55 -2.32
CA MET A 63 -19.24 9.28 -1.12
C MET A 63 -20.32 10.25 -0.64
N GLU A 64 -20.92 11.04 -1.53
CA GLU A 64 -22.00 11.97 -1.22
C GLU A 64 -23.25 11.24 -0.69
N GLU A 65 -23.69 10.17 -1.34
CA GLU A 65 -24.83 9.35 -0.89
C GLU A 65 -24.58 8.75 0.50
N GLY A 66 -23.38 8.25 0.76
CA GLY A 66 -22.98 7.73 2.06
C GLY A 66 -22.94 8.80 3.15
N ALA A 67 -22.43 9.98 2.81
CA ALA A 67 -22.36 11.15 3.69
C ALA A 67 -23.75 11.66 4.10
N VAL A 68 -24.67 11.81 3.14
CA VAL A 68 -26.05 12.22 3.42
C VAL A 68 -26.75 11.21 4.35
N ARG A 69 -26.59 9.91 4.08
CA ARG A 69 -27.20 8.85 4.93
C ARG A 69 -26.64 8.88 6.34
N ALA A 70 -25.33 9.06 6.49
CA ALA A 70 -24.72 9.15 7.80
C ALA A 70 -25.10 10.43 8.55
N ARG A 71 -25.30 11.55 7.85
CA ARG A 71 -25.81 12.78 8.46
C ARG A 71 -27.16 12.55 9.13
N VAL A 72 -28.05 11.80 8.48
CA VAL A 72 -29.35 11.42 9.07
C VAL A 72 -29.16 10.57 10.34
N MET A 73 -28.22 9.63 10.32
CA MET A 73 -27.92 8.78 11.50
C MET A 73 -27.20 9.52 12.63
N LEU A 74 -26.35 10.51 12.30
CA LEU A 74 -25.74 11.41 13.27
C LEU A 74 -26.80 12.24 13.99
N LYS A 75 -27.84 12.71 13.29
CA LYS A 75 -29.00 13.38 13.92
C LYS A 75 -29.78 12.45 14.85
N GLN A 76 -29.78 11.15 14.58
CA GLN A 76 -30.41 10.11 15.41
C GLN A 76 -29.49 9.61 16.55
N ASN A 77 -28.31 10.22 16.72
CA ASN A 77 -27.29 9.85 17.70
C ASN A 77 -26.73 8.42 17.52
N ASP A 78 -26.96 7.79 16.37
CA ASP A 78 -26.42 6.47 16.03
C ASP A 78 -25.11 6.59 15.24
N MET A 79 -24.03 6.75 15.99
CA MET A 79 -22.71 7.01 15.43
C MET A 79 -22.05 5.80 14.77
N LYS A 80 -22.24 4.62 15.34
CA LYS A 80 -21.56 3.40 14.85
C LYS A 80 -22.05 3.09 13.44
N SER A 81 -23.35 3.25 13.21
CA SER A 81 -23.97 3.03 11.92
C SER A 81 -23.59 4.12 10.92
N ALA A 82 -23.59 5.40 11.34
CA ALA A 82 -23.20 6.53 10.50
C ALA A 82 -21.80 6.38 9.88
N PHE A 83 -20.79 6.14 10.73
CA PHE A 83 -19.41 5.99 10.25
C PHE A 83 -19.13 4.62 9.64
N GLY A 84 -19.89 3.59 10.02
CA GLY A 84 -19.87 2.29 9.36
C GLY A 84 -20.28 2.37 7.89
N ILE A 85 -21.29 3.17 7.56
CA ILE A 85 -21.74 3.40 6.17
C ILE A 85 -20.73 4.24 5.39
N LEU A 86 -20.12 5.26 6.01
CA LEU A 86 -19.09 6.06 5.32
C LEU A 86 -17.84 5.25 5.03
N GLY A 87 -17.37 4.43 5.97
CA GLY A 87 -16.21 3.57 5.75
C GLY A 87 -16.42 2.53 4.64
N GLN A 88 -17.67 2.26 4.25
CA GLN A 88 -18.00 1.39 3.12
C GLN A 88 -18.10 2.14 1.80
N SER A 89 -18.47 3.43 1.86
CA SER A 89 -18.73 4.26 0.69
C SER A 89 -17.48 5.01 0.22
N CYS A 90 -16.52 5.24 1.12
CA CYS A 90 -15.27 5.92 0.84
C CYS A 90 -14.17 4.90 0.50
N SER A 91 -13.41 5.11 -0.58
CA SER A 91 -12.33 4.20 -1.01
C SER A 91 -10.93 4.66 -0.59
N ASN A 92 -10.78 5.90 -0.13
CA ASN A 92 -9.45 6.50 0.04
C ASN A 92 -8.89 6.26 1.45
N SER A 93 -7.57 6.03 1.54
CA SER A 93 -6.86 5.84 2.81
C SER A 93 -6.92 7.09 3.69
N PHE A 94 -6.82 8.30 3.12
CA PHE A 94 -6.89 9.54 3.91
C PHE A 94 -8.31 9.86 4.38
N VAL A 95 -9.32 9.54 3.56
CA VAL A 95 -10.72 9.70 3.95
C VAL A 95 -11.07 8.74 5.08
N HIS A 96 -10.59 7.50 5.04
CA HIS A 96 -10.74 6.57 6.17
C HIS A 96 -10.06 7.06 7.44
N GLU A 97 -8.85 7.63 7.32
CA GLU A 97 -8.13 8.19 8.45
C GLU A 97 -8.89 9.37 9.06
N PHE A 98 -9.41 10.27 8.23
CA PHE A 98 -10.29 11.36 8.64
C PHE A 98 -11.51 10.83 9.41
N LEU A 99 -12.22 9.84 8.85
CA LEU A 99 -13.40 9.24 9.47
C LEU A 99 -13.08 8.59 10.80
N TYR A 100 -11.97 7.87 10.90
CA TYR A 100 -11.54 7.27 12.16
C TYR A 100 -11.22 8.33 13.21
N ARG A 101 -10.48 9.38 12.85
CA ARG A 101 -10.10 10.45 13.80
C ARG A 101 -11.31 11.25 14.26
N ILE A 102 -12.22 11.59 13.36
CA ILE A 102 -13.42 12.36 13.71
C ILE A 102 -14.39 11.56 14.59
N THR A 103 -14.54 10.24 14.37
CA THR A 103 -15.31 9.37 15.28
C THR A 103 -14.75 9.41 16.70
N THR A 104 -13.43 9.42 16.81
CA THR A 104 -12.71 9.39 18.09
C THR A 104 -12.83 10.73 18.80
N LEU A 105 -12.72 11.85 18.07
CA LEU A 105 -12.91 13.19 18.60
C LEU A 105 -14.31 13.42 19.16
N TYR A 106 -15.34 13.06 18.39
CA TYR A 106 -16.73 13.25 18.83
C TYR A 106 -17.08 12.37 20.03
N ARG A 107 -16.59 11.12 20.08
CA ARG A 107 -16.82 10.23 21.23
C ARG A 107 -16.24 10.76 22.53
N ALA A 108 -15.11 11.46 22.45
CA ALA A 108 -14.41 11.96 23.62
C ALA A 108 -15.10 13.20 24.24
N HIS A 109 -15.73 14.05 23.42
CA HIS A 109 -16.31 15.31 23.88
C HIS A 109 -17.59 15.65 23.07
N PRO A 110 -18.80 15.54 23.64
CA PRO A 110 -20.05 15.88 22.97
C PRO A 110 -20.31 17.39 22.82
N ASP A 111 -19.46 18.26 23.40
CA ASP A 111 -19.62 19.71 23.38
C ASP A 111 -19.47 20.29 21.97
N ARG A 112 -20.60 20.76 21.43
CA ARG A 112 -20.72 21.19 20.03
C ARG A 112 -19.87 22.42 19.68
N GLY A 113 -19.71 23.38 20.59
CA GLY A 113 -18.95 24.62 20.32
C GLY A 113 -17.44 24.40 20.16
N MET A 114 -16.87 23.35 20.77
CA MET A 114 -15.45 23.03 20.65
C MET A 114 -15.18 22.05 19.49
N LEU A 115 -16.22 21.43 18.94
CA LEU A 115 -16.12 20.42 17.89
C LEU A 115 -15.68 21.05 16.56
N GLU A 116 -16.24 22.20 16.19
CA GLU A 116 -15.89 22.92 14.95
C GLU A 116 -14.42 23.34 14.95
N ALA A 117 -13.93 23.93 16.06
CA ALA A 117 -12.53 24.29 16.20
C ALA A 117 -11.59 23.06 16.13
N ARG A 118 -12.01 21.92 16.70
CA ARG A 118 -11.24 20.66 16.63
C ARG A 118 -11.29 20.01 15.25
N LEU A 119 -12.39 20.17 14.54
CA LEU A 119 -12.58 19.67 13.17
C LEU A 119 -11.68 20.44 12.21
N GLU A 120 -11.70 21.77 12.29
CA GLU A 120 -10.79 22.62 11.53
C GLU A 120 -9.32 22.27 11.82
N LYS A 121 -8.98 22.07 13.10
CA LYS A 121 -7.64 21.62 13.48
C LYS A 121 -7.27 20.25 12.89
N LEU A 122 -8.22 19.30 12.87
CA LEU A 122 -8.02 17.98 12.28
C LEU A 122 -7.78 18.06 10.76
N LEU A 123 -8.54 18.90 10.05
CA LEU A 123 -8.34 19.15 8.62
C LEU A 123 -6.94 19.69 8.35
N GLN A 124 -6.50 20.69 9.12
CA GLN A 124 -5.16 21.25 9.02
C GLN A 124 -4.06 20.22 9.30
N ASP A 125 -4.25 19.36 10.30
CA ASP A 125 -3.28 18.30 10.63
C ASP A 125 -3.19 17.26 9.50
N LEU A 126 -4.31 16.92 8.85
CA LEU A 126 -4.33 16.03 7.69
C LEU A 126 -3.63 16.64 6.47
N ASP A 127 -3.87 17.92 6.17
CA ASP A 127 -3.17 18.64 5.08
C ASP A 127 -1.66 18.70 5.33
N PHE A 128 -1.27 18.98 6.59
CA PHE A 128 0.13 18.95 6.99
C PHE A 128 0.76 17.56 6.81
N GLU A 129 0.06 16.49 7.20
CA GLU A 129 0.52 15.11 6.99
C GLU A 129 0.67 14.75 5.50
N MET A 130 -0.28 15.17 4.65
CA MET A 130 -0.21 15.00 3.20
C MET A 130 0.99 15.73 2.61
N THR A 131 1.21 16.98 3.03
CA THR A 131 2.35 17.81 2.59
C THR A 131 3.68 17.19 3.02
N LYS A 132 3.80 16.74 4.27
CA LYS A 132 5.00 16.07 4.80
C LYS A 132 5.34 14.79 4.03
N LYS A 133 4.33 14.03 3.57
CA LYS A 133 4.57 12.87 2.70
C LYS A 133 5.13 13.26 1.33
N LEU A 134 4.69 14.38 0.75
CA LEU A 134 5.19 14.90 -0.54
C LEU A 134 6.62 15.45 -0.45
N GLU A 135 7.01 15.99 0.71
CA GLU A 135 8.36 16.52 0.93
C GLU A 135 9.45 15.49 0.66
N ARG A 136 9.22 14.23 1.03
CA ARG A 136 10.17 13.14 0.76
C ARG A 136 10.43 12.95 -0.72
N SER A 137 9.38 12.86 -1.54
CA SER A 137 9.50 12.71 -3.01
C SER A 137 10.19 13.93 -3.63
N ARG A 138 9.81 15.13 -3.17
CA ARG A 138 10.38 16.41 -3.64
C ARG A 138 11.86 16.56 -3.26
N PHE A 139 12.24 16.05 -2.10
CA PHE A 139 13.63 16.03 -1.66
C PHE A 139 14.46 15.15 -2.59
N VAL A 140 14.04 13.91 -2.85
CA VAL A 140 14.72 13.00 -3.78
C VAL A 140 14.81 13.60 -5.18
N ALA A 141 13.74 14.24 -5.65
CA ALA A 141 13.69 14.91 -6.96
C ALA A 141 14.79 15.97 -7.14
N LYS A 142 15.09 16.74 -6.09
CA LYS A 142 16.10 17.81 -6.12
C LYS A 142 17.50 17.29 -5.85
N VAL A 143 17.63 16.38 -4.88
CA VAL A 143 18.91 15.97 -4.31
C VAL A 143 19.56 14.86 -5.14
N GLY A 144 18.78 14.01 -5.80
CA GLY A 144 19.29 12.96 -6.72
C GLY A 144 20.23 13.51 -7.80
N PRO A 145 19.79 14.48 -8.62
CA PRO A 145 20.64 15.07 -9.66
C PRO A 145 21.86 15.81 -9.09
N MET A 146 21.73 16.44 -7.92
CA MET A 146 22.86 17.14 -7.27
C MET A 146 23.97 16.18 -6.86
N PHE A 147 23.64 15.05 -6.22
CA PHE A 147 24.62 14.02 -5.90
C PHE A 147 25.17 13.33 -7.16
N GLY A 148 24.35 13.17 -8.20
CA GLY A 148 24.81 12.64 -9.49
C GLY A 148 25.83 13.54 -10.17
N LEU A 149 25.61 14.87 -10.14
CA LEU A 149 26.58 15.85 -10.62
C LEU A 149 27.86 15.82 -9.78
N MET A 150 27.75 15.79 -8.46
CA MET A 150 28.90 15.70 -7.56
C MET A 150 29.73 14.43 -7.82
N GLY A 151 29.07 13.30 -8.08
CA GLY A 151 29.69 12.04 -8.47
C GLY A 151 30.46 12.09 -9.79
N THR A 152 30.19 13.06 -10.67
CA THR A 152 31.00 13.29 -11.89
C THR A 152 32.23 14.15 -11.63
N LEU A 153 32.07 15.19 -10.82
CA LEU A 153 33.09 16.23 -10.66
C LEU A 153 34.24 15.76 -9.77
N ILE A 154 33.97 14.88 -8.80
CA ILE A 154 35.00 14.34 -7.91
C ILE A 154 36.02 13.45 -8.65
N PRO A 155 35.62 12.40 -9.40
CA PRO A 155 36.56 11.51 -10.08
C PRO A 155 37.19 12.15 -11.32
N MET A 156 36.65 13.25 -11.85
CA MET A 156 37.27 13.97 -12.98
C MET A 156 38.68 14.50 -12.67
N GLY A 157 38.96 14.91 -11.43
CA GLY A 157 40.30 15.35 -11.03
C GLY A 157 41.36 14.25 -11.21
N PRO A 158 41.21 13.09 -10.54
CA PRO A 158 42.06 11.92 -10.76
C PRO A 158 42.10 11.45 -12.22
N ALA A 159 40.99 11.52 -12.95
CA ALA A 159 40.92 11.11 -14.35
C ALA A 159 41.84 11.96 -15.25
N LEU A 160 41.82 13.28 -15.11
CA LEU A 160 42.67 14.20 -15.88
C LEU A 160 44.15 14.07 -15.50
N LEU A 161 44.45 13.76 -14.24
CA LEU A 161 45.82 13.44 -13.79
C LEU A 161 46.32 12.10 -14.36
N GLY A 162 45.46 11.08 -14.46
CA GLY A 162 45.78 9.82 -15.13
C GLY A 162 46.11 10.04 -16.60
N LEU A 163 45.33 10.89 -17.28
CA LEU A 163 45.59 11.26 -18.68
C LEU A 163 46.94 11.94 -18.87
N SER A 164 47.33 12.87 -18.00
CA SER A 164 48.64 13.54 -18.12
C SER A 164 49.81 12.59 -17.83
N ALA A 165 49.57 11.51 -17.08
CA ALA A 165 50.54 10.45 -16.83
C ALA A 165 50.56 9.35 -17.92
N GLY A 166 49.66 9.41 -18.91
CA GLY A 166 49.52 8.38 -19.95
C GLY A 166 48.78 7.10 -19.51
N ASP A 167 48.13 7.11 -18.34
CA ASP A 167 47.36 6.00 -17.80
C ASP A 167 45.90 6.05 -18.28
N ILE A 168 45.65 5.38 -19.40
CA ILE A 168 44.34 5.32 -20.06
C ILE A 168 43.35 4.46 -19.24
N ASP A 169 43.83 3.46 -18.51
CA ASP A 169 42.99 2.56 -17.71
C ASP A 169 42.42 3.29 -16.49
N ALA A 170 43.25 4.07 -15.79
CA ALA A 170 42.79 4.93 -14.70
C ALA A 170 41.79 5.98 -15.20
N LEU A 171 42.02 6.59 -16.36
CA LEU A 171 41.09 7.52 -17.00
C LEU A 171 39.74 6.85 -17.27
N ALA A 172 39.74 5.67 -17.91
CA ALA A 172 38.52 4.95 -18.27
C ALA A 172 37.69 4.55 -17.05
N ASN A 173 38.32 3.99 -16.01
CA ASN A 173 37.63 3.56 -14.79
C ASN A 173 36.97 4.73 -14.05
N ASN A 174 37.67 5.87 -13.93
CA ASN A 174 37.10 7.06 -13.30
C ASN A 174 35.95 7.66 -14.10
N LEU A 175 35.99 7.61 -15.44
CA LEU A 175 34.91 8.08 -16.31
C LEU A 175 33.66 7.19 -16.23
N ILE A 176 33.82 5.86 -16.16
CA ILE A 176 32.69 4.93 -15.98
C ILE A 176 31.95 5.23 -14.68
N ILE A 177 32.69 5.44 -13.59
CA ILE A 177 32.12 5.83 -12.30
C ILE A 177 31.43 7.20 -12.43
N ALA A 178 32.11 8.19 -13.00
CA ALA A 178 31.58 9.54 -13.18
C ALA A 178 30.23 9.52 -13.91
N PHE A 179 30.17 8.98 -15.13
CA PHE A 179 28.95 8.96 -15.93
C PHE A 179 27.86 8.09 -15.31
N GLY A 180 28.24 6.95 -14.71
CA GLY A 180 27.31 6.06 -14.01
C GLY A 180 26.58 6.78 -12.88
N THR A 181 27.30 7.54 -12.06
CA THR A 181 26.69 8.30 -10.95
C THR A 181 25.72 9.38 -11.43
N THR A 182 25.97 10.03 -12.58
CA THR A 182 25.03 11.01 -13.16
C THR A 182 23.74 10.34 -13.59
N VAL A 183 23.84 9.23 -14.30
CA VAL A 183 22.68 8.50 -14.82
C VAL A 183 21.80 8.04 -13.66
N VAL A 184 22.42 7.46 -12.61
CA VAL A 184 21.71 7.03 -11.40
C VAL A 184 21.08 8.21 -10.67
N GLY A 185 21.82 9.31 -10.49
CA GLY A 185 21.31 10.52 -9.81
C GLY A 185 20.14 11.18 -10.54
N MET A 186 20.23 11.30 -11.88
CA MET A 186 19.14 11.80 -12.72
C MET A 186 17.93 10.87 -12.69
N MET A 187 18.13 9.55 -12.74
CA MET A 187 17.04 8.57 -12.66
C MET A 187 16.29 8.68 -11.34
N ALA A 188 17.01 8.71 -10.20
CA ALA A 188 16.39 8.89 -8.89
C ALA A 188 15.62 10.21 -8.81
N GLY A 189 16.21 11.30 -9.33
CA GLY A 189 15.55 12.60 -9.41
C GLY A 189 14.28 12.60 -10.25
N ALA A 190 14.33 11.99 -11.44
CA ALA A 190 13.19 11.89 -12.35
C ALA A 190 12.03 11.08 -11.74
N ILE A 191 12.33 9.95 -11.09
CA ILE A 191 11.34 9.16 -10.38
C ILE A 191 10.69 9.98 -9.25
N GLY A 192 11.51 10.62 -8.41
CA GLY A 192 11.03 11.47 -7.33
C GLY A 192 10.13 12.60 -7.82
N PHE A 193 10.52 13.26 -8.92
CA PHE A 193 9.75 14.35 -9.53
C PHE A 193 8.40 13.87 -10.09
N MET A 194 8.40 12.73 -10.79
CA MET A 194 7.19 12.14 -11.36
C MET A 194 6.19 11.77 -10.26
N VAL A 195 6.65 11.06 -9.23
CA VAL A 195 5.82 10.69 -8.07
C VAL A 195 5.28 11.93 -7.35
N ALA A 196 6.15 12.92 -7.08
CA ALA A 196 5.76 14.16 -6.41
C ALA A 196 4.66 14.91 -7.18
N THR A 197 4.81 15.02 -8.50
CA THR A 197 3.87 15.74 -9.37
C THR A 197 2.50 15.09 -9.34
N ILE A 198 2.44 13.76 -9.48
CA ILE A 198 1.16 13.04 -9.53
C ILE A 198 0.51 13.02 -8.14
N ARG A 199 1.25 12.68 -7.08
CA ARG A 199 0.72 12.67 -5.71
C ARG A 199 0.23 14.04 -5.26
N THR A 200 0.88 15.13 -5.69
CA THR A 200 0.40 16.49 -5.35
C THR A 200 -1.02 16.72 -5.86
N ARG A 201 -1.35 16.24 -7.07
CA ARG A 201 -2.72 16.35 -7.62
C ARG A 201 -3.71 15.49 -6.84
N TRP A 202 -3.29 14.27 -6.50
CA TRP A 202 -4.09 13.31 -5.76
C TRP A 202 -4.42 13.80 -4.35
N TYR A 203 -3.41 14.21 -3.58
CA TYR A 203 -3.62 14.66 -2.19
C TYR A 203 -4.44 15.95 -2.13
N ARG A 204 -4.27 16.87 -3.09
CA ARG A 204 -5.15 18.04 -3.20
C ARG A 204 -6.61 17.65 -3.44
N GLN A 205 -6.84 16.66 -4.31
CA GLN A 205 -8.18 16.16 -4.56
C GLN A 205 -8.75 15.46 -3.32
N ASP A 206 -7.93 14.75 -2.54
CA ASP A 206 -8.36 14.08 -1.32
C ASP A 206 -8.69 15.06 -0.21
N MET A 207 -7.88 16.10 -0.06
CA MET A 207 -8.15 17.17 0.88
C MET A 207 -9.48 17.86 0.53
N SER A 208 -9.69 18.18 -0.74
CA SER A 208 -10.96 18.75 -1.20
C SER A 208 -12.16 17.80 -0.98
N ASP A 209 -12.00 16.51 -1.25
CA ASP A 209 -13.06 15.51 -1.01
C ASP A 209 -13.33 15.36 0.51
N ILE A 210 -12.32 15.50 1.38
CA ILE A 210 -12.45 15.49 2.85
C ILE A 210 -13.13 16.75 3.38
N GLU A 211 -12.76 17.94 2.89
CA GLU A 211 -13.40 19.21 3.22
C GLU A 211 -14.88 19.18 2.83
N TYR A 212 -15.18 18.72 1.63
CA TYR A 212 -16.56 18.54 1.16
C TYR A 212 -17.34 17.57 2.04
N LEU A 213 -16.73 16.45 2.42
CA LEU A 213 -17.34 15.47 3.33
C LEU A 213 -17.59 16.05 4.73
N SER A 214 -16.66 16.85 5.23
CA SER A 214 -16.78 17.57 6.49
C SER A 214 -17.98 18.52 6.46
N GLU A 215 -18.10 19.33 5.41
CA GLU A 215 -19.24 20.25 5.21
C GLU A 215 -20.56 19.48 5.06
N LEU A 216 -20.57 18.34 4.38
CA LEU A 216 -21.79 17.57 4.22
C LEU A 216 -22.26 16.91 5.52
N LEU A 217 -21.33 16.51 6.39
CA LEU A 217 -21.63 15.87 7.67
C LEU A 217 -21.97 16.88 8.77
N PHE A 218 -21.26 18.01 8.82
CA PHE A 218 -21.31 19.00 9.91
C PHE A 218 -21.77 20.39 9.49
N GLY A 219 -21.85 20.68 8.18
CA GLY A 219 -22.45 21.90 7.65
C GLY A 219 -23.95 21.97 7.95
N ASP A 220 -24.46 23.20 8.06
CA ASP A 220 -25.71 23.61 8.72
C ASP A 220 -25.70 23.59 10.26
N LEU A 221 -24.66 24.15 10.89
CA LEU A 221 -24.77 24.62 12.28
C LEU A 221 -25.14 26.12 12.38
N GLU A 222 -25.11 26.92 11.30
CA GLU A 222 -25.48 28.37 11.36
C GLU A 222 -26.24 29.00 10.16
N SER A 223 -26.67 28.28 9.13
CA SER A 223 -27.36 28.92 7.97
C SER A 223 -28.87 29.12 8.17
N SER A 224 -29.26 29.82 9.24
CA SER A 224 -30.54 30.56 9.30
C SER A 224 -30.30 32.02 9.66
N SER A 225 -29.54 32.73 8.83
CA SER A 225 -29.72 34.17 8.66
C SER A 225 -29.36 34.61 7.23
N GLY A 226 -30.39 34.67 6.38
CA GLY A 226 -30.41 35.54 5.20
C GLY A 226 -29.89 34.96 3.88
N ILE A 227 -30.70 34.14 3.20
CA ILE A 227 -30.73 34.11 1.72
C ILE A 227 -32.21 34.11 1.28
N PRO A 228 -32.67 35.05 0.44
CA PRO A 228 -34.07 35.12 0.02
C PRO A 228 -34.47 33.90 -0.82
N ALA A 229 -35.66 33.39 -0.54
CA ALA A 229 -36.30 32.32 -1.27
C ALA A 229 -36.68 32.78 -2.69
N ASP A 230 -35.81 32.58 -3.66
CA ASP A 230 -36.25 32.47 -5.05
C ASP A 230 -35.24 31.66 -5.86
N HIS A 231 -35.74 30.64 -6.55
CA HIS A 231 -35.10 29.68 -7.49
C HIS A 231 -35.44 28.23 -7.12
N ARG A 232 -36.75 27.92 -7.09
CA ARG A 232 -37.22 26.56 -7.38
C ARG A 232 -37.22 26.38 -8.89
N ALA A 233 -36.32 25.55 -9.41
CA ALA A 233 -36.47 24.99 -10.75
C ALA A 233 -37.71 24.06 -10.81
N PRO A 234 -38.39 23.92 -11.96
CA PRO A 234 -39.62 23.15 -12.06
C PRO A 234 -39.37 21.66 -11.81
N VAL A 235 -40.16 21.07 -10.91
CA VAL A 235 -40.15 19.62 -10.67
C VAL A 235 -40.96 18.95 -11.77
N THR A 236 -40.29 18.31 -12.72
CA THR A 236 -40.91 17.33 -13.62
C THR A 236 -41.25 16.07 -12.82
N PRO A 237 -42.45 15.47 -12.94
CA PRO A 237 -42.81 14.30 -12.15
C PRO A 237 -41.99 13.07 -12.58
N THR A 238 -41.06 12.65 -11.73
CA THR A 238 -40.32 11.38 -11.85
C THR A 238 -41.26 10.20 -11.53
N PRO A 239 -41.15 9.05 -12.22
CA PRO A 239 -42.04 7.91 -12.01
C PRO A 239 -41.97 7.38 -10.56
N ALA A 240 -43.06 6.77 -10.10
CA ALA A 240 -43.20 6.23 -8.75
C ALA A 240 -41.99 5.37 -8.34
N PRO A 241 -41.52 5.47 -7.08
CA PRO A 241 -40.41 4.66 -6.60
C PRO A 241 -40.78 3.18 -6.67
N MET A 242 -39.97 2.37 -7.34
CA MET A 242 -40.02 0.93 -7.11
C MET A 242 -39.62 0.66 -5.66
N PRO A 243 -40.27 -0.30 -4.98
CA PRO A 243 -39.99 -0.60 -3.59
C PRO A 243 -38.54 -1.04 -3.44
N VAL A 244 -37.75 -0.24 -2.71
CA VAL A 244 -36.45 -0.63 -2.21
C VAL A 244 -36.68 -1.72 -1.17
N VAL A 245 -36.38 -2.96 -1.53
CA VAL A 245 -36.33 -4.08 -0.58
C VAL A 245 -35.11 -3.84 0.30
N CYS A 246 -35.33 -3.23 1.47
CA CYS A 246 -34.36 -3.28 2.55
C CYS A 246 -34.28 -4.72 3.07
N PRO A 247 -33.10 -5.34 3.17
CA PRO A 247 -32.96 -6.61 3.86
C PRO A 247 -33.28 -6.41 5.34
N LYS A 248 -34.03 -7.35 5.93
CA LYS A 248 -34.50 -7.29 7.32
C LYS A 248 -33.32 -7.43 8.31
N PRO A 249 -33.43 -6.89 9.54
CA PRO A 249 -32.34 -6.90 10.53
C PRO A 249 -31.98 -8.26 11.15
N ASP A 250 -32.59 -9.36 10.71
CA ASP A 250 -32.54 -10.66 11.41
C ASP A 250 -31.94 -11.82 10.59
N GLU A 251 -31.23 -11.52 9.48
CA GLU A 251 -30.80 -12.54 8.49
C GLU A 251 -29.27 -12.68 8.35
N ASN A 252 -28.49 -12.34 9.38
CA ASN A 252 -27.05 -12.63 9.43
C ASN A 252 -26.74 -13.57 10.60
N ASP A 253 -26.80 -14.87 10.31
CA ASP A 253 -26.69 -15.97 11.29
C ASP A 253 -25.23 -16.48 11.44
N HIS A 254 -24.26 -15.57 11.31
CA HIS A 254 -22.82 -15.88 11.30
C HIS A 254 -22.25 -15.78 12.73
N LEU A 255 -21.85 -16.91 13.33
CA LEU A 255 -21.24 -16.99 14.66
C LEU A 255 -19.77 -16.52 14.68
N GLY A 256 -19.08 -16.58 13.54
CA GLY A 256 -17.77 -15.95 13.33
C GLY A 256 -16.97 -16.54 12.17
N ILE A 257 -15.83 -15.92 11.86
CA ILE A 257 -15.06 -16.19 10.63
C ILE A 257 -13.59 -16.43 10.94
N ILE A 258 -13.04 -17.45 10.29
CA ILE A 258 -11.63 -17.81 10.35
C ILE A 258 -11.08 -17.75 8.92
N GLY A 259 -10.11 -16.87 8.69
CA GLY A 259 -9.38 -16.85 7.43
C GLY A 259 -8.42 -18.04 7.37
N THR A 260 -8.59 -18.90 6.36
CA THR A 260 -7.71 -20.04 6.10
C THR A 260 -7.04 -19.90 4.73
N ILE A 261 -5.84 -20.44 4.60
CA ILE A 261 -5.09 -20.49 3.35
C ILE A 261 -4.95 -21.95 2.95
N VAL A 262 -5.58 -22.34 1.84
CA VAL A 262 -5.49 -23.70 1.31
C VAL A 262 -4.46 -23.70 0.17
N PRO A 263 -3.30 -24.36 0.34
CA PRO A 263 -2.40 -24.61 -0.77
C PRO A 263 -3.01 -25.72 -1.66
N ARG A 264 -3.43 -25.37 -2.88
CA ARG A 264 -3.82 -26.34 -3.91
C ARG A 264 -2.67 -26.47 -4.91
N SER A 265 -2.51 -27.63 -5.55
CA SER A 265 -1.34 -28.03 -6.35
C SER A 265 -0.74 -26.97 -7.31
N TRP A 266 -1.52 -25.98 -7.75
CA TRP A 266 -1.08 -24.89 -8.62
C TRP A 266 -1.55 -23.47 -8.18
N GLU A 267 -2.27 -23.35 -7.06
CA GLU A 267 -2.86 -22.10 -6.60
C GLU A 267 -2.78 -21.97 -5.07
N SER A 268 -2.40 -20.80 -4.55
CA SER A 268 -2.71 -20.44 -3.17
C SER A 268 -4.09 -19.80 -3.14
N VAL A 269 -5.04 -20.47 -2.51
CA VAL A 269 -6.42 -19.98 -2.39
C VAL A 269 -6.64 -19.50 -0.95
N HIS A 270 -6.97 -18.23 -0.81
CA HIS A 270 -7.48 -17.69 0.44
C HIS A 270 -8.95 -18.08 0.56
N CYS A 271 -9.29 -18.81 1.62
CA CYS A 271 -10.63 -19.23 1.95
C CYS A 271 -11.08 -18.55 3.26
N ALA A 272 -12.36 -18.22 3.35
CA ALA A 272 -13.02 -17.77 4.57
C ALA A 272 -13.82 -18.96 5.07
N MET A 273 -13.51 -19.40 6.28
CA MET A 273 -14.28 -20.40 6.98
C MET A 273 -15.29 -19.66 7.85
N ILE A 274 -16.57 -19.74 7.48
CA ILE A 274 -17.68 -19.00 8.08
C ILE A 274 -18.50 -20.00 8.88
N LEU A 275 -18.65 -19.73 10.18
CA LEU A 275 -19.48 -20.54 11.08
C LEU A 275 -20.90 -19.97 11.09
N THR A 276 -21.87 -20.80 10.75
CA THR A 276 -23.31 -20.47 10.87
C THR A 276 -23.95 -21.34 11.97
N ARG A 277 -25.24 -21.14 12.25
CA ARG A 277 -25.99 -22.01 13.19
C ARG A 277 -26.26 -23.43 12.66
N SER A 278 -26.30 -23.63 11.34
CA SER A 278 -26.62 -24.93 10.71
C SER A 278 -25.38 -25.74 10.33
N GLY A 279 -24.26 -25.08 10.05
CA GLY A 279 -23.05 -25.77 9.60
C GLY A 279 -21.86 -24.84 9.39
N LEU A 280 -20.80 -25.42 8.83
CA LEU A 280 -19.56 -24.75 8.51
C LEU A 280 -19.46 -24.51 7.00
N ILE A 281 -19.29 -23.25 6.59
CA ILE A 281 -19.17 -22.89 5.17
C ILE A 281 -17.70 -22.54 4.88
N SER A 282 -17.11 -23.18 3.87
CA SER A 282 -15.82 -22.77 3.32
C SER A 282 -16.05 -22.00 2.03
N ALA A 283 -15.72 -20.71 2.02
CA ALA A 283 -15.92 -19.82 0.89
C ALA A 283 -14.58 -19.34 0.30
N LYS A 284 -14.41 -19.46 -1.01
CA LYS A 284 -13.23 -18.95 -1.74
C LYS A 284 -13.26 -17.42 -1.77
N ILE A 285 -12.26 -16.78 -1.16
CA ILE A 285 -12.16 -15.31 -1.09
C ILE A 285 -11.31 -14.76 -2.24
N ALA A 286 -10.14 -15.37 -2.46
CA ALA A 286 -9.20 -14.93 -3.48
C ALA A 286 -8.28 -16.09 -3.86
N GLY A 287 -8.29 -16.47 -5.13
CA GLY A 287 -7.29 -17.37 -5.71
C GLY A 287 -6.53 -16.63 -6.80
N SER A 288 -5.21 -16.72 -6.77
CA SER A 288 -4.39 -16.29 -7.90
C SER A 288 -3.19 -17.19 -8.03
N ILE A 289 -2.99 -17.69 -9.25
CA ILE A 289 -1.82 -18.44 -9.68
C ILE A 289 -0.53 -17.64 -9.39
N LEU A 290 -0.60 -16.30 -9.48
CA LEU A 290 0.54 -15.40 -9.25
C LEU A 290 0.93 -15.21 -7.76
N ALA A 291 0.15 -15.69 -6.79
CA ALA A 291 0.61 -15.68 -5.38
C ALA A 291 1.50 -16.87 -5.03
N ASN A 292 1.66 -17.84 -5.93
CA ASN A 292 2.45 -19.02 -5.65
C ASN A 292 3.96 -18.74 -5.70
N HIS A 293 4.65 -18.99 -4.60
CA HIS A 293 6.10 -18.82 -4.47
C HIS A 293 6.88 -19.66 -5.49
N THR A 294 6.40 -20.86 -5.85
CA THR A 294 7.06 -21.73 -6.83
C THR A 294 7.03 -21.17 -8.25
N LEU A 295 5.98 -20.41 -8.60
CA LEU A 295 5.84 -19.79 -9.91
C LEU A 295 6.83 -18.65 -10.11
N TRP A 296 6.99 -17.80 -9.09
CA TRP A 296 7.98 -16.72 -9.13
C TRP A 296 9.41 -17.26 -9.12
N MET A 297 9.69 -18.33 -8.37
CA MET A 297 10.96 -19.06 -8.48
C MET A 297 11.18 -19.61 -9.89
N GLY A 298 10.14 -20.17 -10.53
CA GLY A 298 10.20 -20.63 -11.93
C GLY A 298 10.42 -19.51 -12.94
N VAL A 299 9.82 -18.33 -12.74
CA VAL A 299 10.06 -17.14 -13.57
C VAL A 299 11.50 -16.65 -13.41
N ILE A 300 12.02 -16.58 -12.18
CA ILE A 300 13.41 -16.22 -11.92
C ILE A 300 14.36 -17.20 -12.62
N VAL A 301 14.14 -18.50 -12.46
CA VAL A 301 14.98 -19.54 -13.07
C VAL A 301 14.91 -19.50 -14.60
N SER A 302 13.71 -19.36 -15.18
CA SER A 302 13.55 -19.31 -16.64
C SER A 302 14.14 -18.04 -17.25
N VAL A 303 13.95 -16.88 -16.63
CA VAL A 303 14.58 -15.61 -17.07
C VAL A 303 16.10 -15.71 -17.00
N ASN A 304 16.65 -16.21 -15.88
CA ASN A 304 18.09 -16.38 -15.75
C ASN A 304 18.64 -17.44 -16.74
N ALA A 305 17.93 -18.54 -16.98
CA ALA A 305 18.32 -19.57 -17.93
C ALA A 305 18.29 -19.05 -19.38
N VAL A 306 17.29 -18.28 -19.77
CA VAL A 306 17.21 -17.63 -21.10
C VAL A 306 18.35 -16.64 -21.28
N ILE A 307 18.67 -15.85 -20.25
CA ILE A 307 19.79 -14.90 -20.31
C ILE A 307 21.12 -15.66 -20.45
N ILE A 308 21.37 -16.69 -19.63
CA ILE A 308 22.59 -17.51 -19.71
C ILE A 308 22.70 -18.21 -21.07
N THR A 309 21.59 -18.75 -21.59
CA THR A 309 21.56 -19.41 -22.90
C THR A 309 21.78 -18.39 -24.04
N ALA A 310 21.25 -17.18 -23.91
CA ALA A 310 21.49 -16.10 -24.86
C ALA A 310 22.95 -15.61 -24.82
N MET A 311 23.58 -15.57 -23.64
CA MET A 311 25.02 -15.31 -23.50
C MET A 311 25.84 -16.39 -24.22
N MET A 312 25.44 -17.66 -24.08
CA MET A 312 26.14 -18.80 -24.68
C MET A 312 26.01 -18.89 -26.21
N ILE A 313 24.82 -18.58 -26.75
CA ILE A 313 24.52 -18.76 -28.20
C ILE A 313 24.85 -17.51 -29.02
N ARG A 314 24.64 -16.30 -28.47
CA ARG A 314 24.81 -15.04 -29.22
C ARG A 314 26.13 -14.31 -28.90
N GLY A 315 26.95 -14.82 -27.97
CA GLY A 315 28.16 -14.12 -27.53
C GLY A 315 27.87 -12.75 -26.92
N ILE A 316 26.66 -12.54 -26.41
CA ILE A 316 26.27 -11.30 -25.74
C ILE A 316 26.78 -11.38 -24.31
N ASP A 317 27.81 -10.60 -23.97
CA ASP A 317 28.23 -10.43 -22.58
C ASP A 317 27.23 -9.53 -21.86
N VAL A 318 26.22 -10.16 -21.23
CA VAL A 318 25.33 -9.46 -20.30
C VAL A 318 26.06 -9.27 -18.96
N PRO A 319 26.34 -8.03 -18.52
CA PRO A 319 27.01 -7.80 -17.24
C PRO A 319 26.14 -8.30 -16.08
N PHE A 320 26.77 -8.89 -15.06
CA PHE A 320 26.09 -9.44 -13.88
C PHE A 320 25.12 -8.45 -13.20
N ASN A 321 25.41 -7.16 -13.28
CA ASN A 321 24.58 -6.08 -12.74
C ASN A 321 23.16 -6.05 -13.34
N TYR A 322 23.00 -6.38 -14.64
CA TYR A 322 21.69 -6.43 -15.27
C TYR A 322 20.85 -7.60 -14.75
N LEU A 323 21.50 -8.75 -14.49
CA LEU A 323 20.85 -9.91 -13.90
C LEU A 323 20.34 -9.58 -12.48
N LEU A 324 21.12 -8.82 -11.71
CA LEU A 324 20.74 -8.39 -10.36
C LEU A 324 19.53 -7.45 -10.39
N VAL A 325 19.52 -6.45 -11.28
CA VAL A 325 18.40 -5.50 -11.42
C VAL A 325 17.12 -6.21 -11.86
N ILE A 326 17.22 -7.13 -12.82
CA ILE A 326 16.06 -7.93 -13.29
C ILE A 326 15.50 -8.77 -12.14
N ASN A 327 16.36 -9.48 -11.40
CA ASN A 327 15.92 -10.29 -10.27
C ASN A 327 15.33 -9.43 -9.13
N LEU A 328 15.87 -8.24 -8.86
CA LEU A 328 15.33 -7.30 -7.87
C LEU A 328 13.94 -6.80 -8.29
N PHE A 329 13.73 -6.50 -9.58
CA PHE A 329 12.44 -6.10 -10.12
C PHE A 329 11.40 -7.22 -10.02
N ILE A 330 11.80 -8.45 -10.35
CA ILE A 330 10.94 -9.65 -10.22
C ILE A 330 10.56 -9.87 -8.75
N CYS A 331 11.49 -9.73 -7.82
CA CYS A 331 11.22 -9.81 -6.38
C CYS A 331 10.29 -8.68 -5.89
N ALA A 332 10.47 -7.45 -6.35
CA ALA A 332 9.59 -6.34 -6.00
C ALA A 332 8.16 -6.58 -6.52
N ALA A 333 8.03 -7.06 -7.76
CA ALA A 333 6.74 -7.43 -8.35
C ALA A 333 6.07 -8.59 -7.58
N PHE A 334 6.84 -9.58 -7.13
CA PHE A 334 6.35 -10.66 -6.28
C PHE A 334 5.77 -10.14 -4.95
N VAL A 335 6.52 -9.27 -4.26
CA VAL A 335 6.08 -8.68 -2.98
C VAL A 335 4.80 -7.85 -3.17
N VAL A 336 4.73 -7.03 -4.22
CA VAL A 336 3.52 -6.25 -4.56
C VAL A 336 2.35 -7.17 -4.87
N THR A 337 2.57 -8.27 -5.58
CA THR A 337 1.53 -9.23 -5.93
C THR A 337 0.98 -9.93 -4.68
N ILE A 338 1.83 -10.43 -3.78
CA ILE A 338 1.42 -11.00 -2.49
C ILE A 338 0.61 -9.97 -1.69
N TYR A 339 1.11 -8.74 -1.58
CA TYR A 339 0.45 -7.70 -0.81
C TYR A 339 -0.92 -7.35 -1.39
N SER A 340 -1.01 -7.26 -2.72
CA SER A 340 -2.26 -6.98 -3.43
C SER A 340 -3.32 -8.06 -3.26
N ILE A 341 -2.91 -9.34 -3.28
CA ILE A 341 -3.81 -10.48 -3.11
C ILE A 341 -4.31 -10.51 -1.67
N ARG A 342 -3.44 -10.22 -0.69
CA ARG A 342 -3.83 -10.13 0.72
C ARG A 342 -4.77 -8.95 1.01
N ALA A 343 -4.61 -7.84 0.28
CA ALA A 343 -5.53 -6.71 0.37
C ALA A 343 -6.89 -7.04 -0.26
N ARG A 344 -6.90 -7.69 -1.44
CA ARG A 344 -8.12 -8.16 -2.10
C ARG A 344 -8.87 -9.18 -1.25
N ALA A 345 -8.16 -10.14 -0.65
CA ALA A 345 -8.74 -11.12 0.26
C ALA A 345 -9.40 -10.45 1.47
N ARG A 346 -8.79 -9.40 2.05
CA ARG A 346 -9.43 -8.65 3.15
C ARG A 346 -10.69 -7.89 2.72
N SER A 347 -10.72 -7.35 1.51
CA SER A 347 -11.90 -6.66 0.98
C SER A 347 -13.05 -7.64 0.71
N GLU A 348 -12.74 -8.78 0.09
CA GLU A 348 -13.72 -9.82 -0.24
C GLU A 348 -14.22 -10.56 1.01
N SER A 349 -13.37 -10.77 2.03
CA SER A 349 -13.81 -11.28 3.34
C SER A 349 -14.90 -10.40 3.95
N LYS A 350 -14.72 -9.06 3.93
CA LYS A 350 -15.71 -8.09 4.42
C LYS A 350 -16.99 -8.04 3.57
N ARG A 351 -16.92 -8.47 2.30
CA ARG A 351 -18.09 -8.59 1.41
C ARG A 351 -18.90 -9.83 1.76
N LEU A 352 -18.23 -10.96 1.94
CA LEU A 352 -18.83 -12.25 2.32
C LEU A 352 -19.43 -12.20 3.73
N GLU A 353 -18.85 -11.41 4.65
CA GLU A 353 -19.42 -11.09 5.97
C GLU A 353 -20.85 -10.51 5.93
N ARG A 354 -21.24 -9.88 4.82
CA ARG A 354 -22.53 -9.19 4.69
C ARG A 354 -23.55 -9.96 3.86
N MET A 355 -23.20 -11.14 3.37
CA MET A 355 -24.06 -11.97 2.53
C MET A 355 -24.73 -13.09 3.36
N PRO A 356 -26.01 -13.40 3.11
CA PRO A 356 -26.66 -14.55 3.72
C PRO A 356 -26.08 -15.87 3.18
N ALA A 357 -26.05 -16.91 4.02
CA ALA A 357 -25.39 -18.19 3.77
C ALA A 357 -25.73 -18.85 2.41
N ASN A 358 -27.01 -18.81 2.01
CA ASN A 358 -27.47 -19.37 0.73
C ASN A 358 -26.85 -18.66 -0.50
N ASN A 359 -26.59 -17.35 -0.39
CA ASN A 359 -25.97 -16.60 -1.48
C ASN A 359 -24.46 -16.86 -1.56
N ILE A 360 -23.81 -17.20 -0.45
CA ILE A 360 -22.38 -17.55 -0.42
C ILE A 360 -22.14 -18.87 -1.16
N LEU A 361 -23.01 -19.86 -0.97
CA LEU A 361 -22.92 -21.16 -1.67
C LEU A 361 -23.19 -21.05 -3.17
N ALA A 362 -23.98 -20.06 -3.60
CA ALA A 362 -24.27 -19.79 -5.00
C ALA A 362 -23.20 -18.93 -5.72
N ASP A 363 -22.34 -18.21 -4.98
CA ASP A 363 -21.35 -17.26 -5.52
C ASP A 363 -20.19 -17.96 -6.26
N ASP A 364 -19.74 -19.12 -5.76
CA ASP A 364 -18.65 -19.90 -6.38
C ASP A 364 -18.91 -21.40 -6.23
N ARG A 365 -18.74 -22.18 -7.32
CA ARG A 365 -18.90 -23.64 -7.32
C ARG A 365 -17.93 -24.37 -6.39
N SER A 366 -16.86 -23.71 -5.95
CA SER A 366 -15.89 -24.24 -5.01
C SER A 366 -16.27 -24.02 -3.54
N ASN A 367 -17.35 -23.28 -3.27
CA ASN A 367 -17.89 -23.09 -1.93
C ASN A 367 -18.72 -24.31 -1.54
N PHE A 368 -18.50 -24.81 -0.33
CA PHE A 368 -19.24 -25.95 0.18
C PHE A 368 -19.55 -25.77 1.67
N GLU A 369 -20.72 -26.28 2.07
CA GLU A 369 -21.18 -26.33 3.46
C GLU A 369 -20.99 -27.75 4.00
N VAL A 370 -20.50 -27.85 5.23
CA VAL A 370 -20.40 -29.09 6.00
C VAL A 370 -21.35 -28.96 7.20
N PRO A 371 -22.44 -29.75 7.28
CA PRO A 371 -23.36 -29.74 8.41
C PRO A 371 -22.67 -30.19 9.70
N TYR A 372 -23.05 -29.63 10.86
CA TYR A 372 -22.47 -30.05 12.14
C TYR A 372 -22.77 -31.51 12.53
N SER A 373 -23.81 -32.11 11.96
CA SER A 373 -24.11 -33.55 12.11
C SER A 373 -22.99 -34.43 11.58
N ASP A 374 -22.30 -33.98 10.53
CA ASP A 374 -21.36 -34.79 9.76
C ASP A 374 -19.92 -34.63 10.27
N ILE A 375 -19.68 -33.65 11.13
CA ILE A 375 -18.37 -33.33 11.71
C ILE A 375 -18.12 -34.22 12.94
N LYS A 376 -17.27 -35.25 12.76
CA LYS A 376 -16.89 -36.17 13.83
C LYS A 376 -15.76 -35.63 14.70
N ARG A 377 -14.76 -35.00 14.09
CA ARG A 377 -13.58 -34.46 14.79
C ARG A 377 -12.93 -33.36 13.96
N VAL A 378 -12.39 -32.34 14.63
CA VAL A 378 -11.55 -31.30 14.02
C VAL A 378 -10.16 -31.39 14.62
N GLU A 379 -9.13 -31.60 13.79
CA GLU A 379 -7.73 -31.60 14.22
C GLU A 379 -7.04 -30.31 13.84
N ILE A 380 -6.31 -29.74 14.79
CA ILE A 380 -5.46 -28.57 14.60
C ILE A 380 -4.03 -29.01 14.90
N ASP A 381 -3.20 -29.10 13.85
CA ASP A 381 -1.79 -29.44 13.97
C ASP A 381 -0.96 -28.27 14.56
N LYS A 382 0.25 -28.53 15.08
CA LYS A 382 1.22 -27.53 15.56
C LYS A 382 1.54 -26.45 14.52
N SER A 383 1.43 -26.79 13.24
CA SER A 383 1.59 -25.86 12.11
C SER A 383 0.36 -24.97 11.85
N ARG A 384 -0.71 -25.16 12.62
CA ARG A 384 -2.04 -24.51 12.56
C ARG A 384 -2.81 -24.81 11.28
N ASN A 385 -2.66 -26.04 10.78
CA ASN A 385 -3.50 -26.56 9.72
C ASN A 385 -4.76 -27.16 10.33
N ILE A 386 -5.92 -26.76 9.81
CA ILE A 386 -7.20 -27.31 10.22
C ILE A 386 -7.57 -28.47 9.29
N LYS A 387 -7.84 -29.63 9.86
CA LYS A 387 -8.40 -30.79 9.17
C LYS A 387 -9.71 -31.18 9.82
N ILE A 388 -10.74 -31.42 9.02
CA ILE A 388 -12.06 -31.82 9.50
C ILE A 388 -12.32 -33.25 9.06
N LEU A 389 -12.64 -34.12 10.01
CA LEU A 389 -13.05 -35.49 9.78
C LEU A 389 -14.57 -35.54 9.61
N THR A 390 -15.01 -35.87 8.39
CA THR A 390 -16.41 -36.09 8.03
C THR A 390 -16.69 -37.58 7.83
N GLU A 391 -17.97 -37.97 7.69
CA GLU A 391 -18.34 -39.35 7.34
C GLU A 391 -17.73 -39.83 6.02
N SER A 392 -17.51 -38.90 5.09
CA SER A 392 -16.90 -39.14 3.77
C SER A 392 -15.36 -39.07 3.74
N GLY A 393 -14.70 -38.81 4.87
CA GLY A 393 -13.24 -38.75 4.98
C GLY A 393 -12.70 -37.41 5.47
N TRP A 394 -11.37 -37.24 5.37
CA TRP A 394 -10.67 -36.03 5.81
C TRP A 394 -10.77 -34.91 4.78
N ILE A 395 -11.21 -33.72 5.23
CA ILE A 395 -11.24 -32.50 4.44
C ILE A 395 -10.19 -31.53 5.00
N GLU A 396 -9.22 -31.14 4.17
CA GLU A 396 -8.22 -30.14 4.53
C GLU A 396 -8.79 -28.72 4.35
N MET A 397 -8.94 -28.00 5.47
CA MET A 397 -9.48 -26.63 5.49
C MET A 397 -8.38 -25.55 5.39
N GLY A 398 -7.11 -25.97 5.37
CA GLY A 398 -5.96 -25.09 5.18
C GLY A 398 -5.39 -24.53 6.47
N ARG A 399 -4.41 -23.63 6.32
CA ARG A 399 -3.66 -23.02 7.41
C ARG A 399 -4.34 -21.74 7.92
N VAL A 400 -4.50 -21.60 9.23
CA VAL A 400 -5.10 -20.41 9.83
C VAL A 400 -4.17 -19.19 9.66
N GLU A 401 -4.73 -18.07 9.20
CA GLU A 401 -3.99 -16.82 9.04
C GLU A 401 -3.62 -16.22 10.42
N LYS A 402 -2.41 -15.66 10.56
CA LYS A 402 -1.93 -15.06 11.83
C LYS A 402 -2.88 -13.96 12.38
N SER A 403 -3.60 -13.26 11.51
CA SER A 403 -4.59 -12.24 11.88
C SER A 403 -5.88 -12.81 12.47
N SER A 404 -6.20 -14.06 12.17
CA SER A 404 -7.41 -14.76 12.63
C SER A 404 -7.13 -15.66 13.84
N LEU A 405 -5.96 -15.53 14.49
CA LEU A 405 -5.64 -16.34 15.65
C LEU A 405 -6.57 -16.10 16.84
N GLY A 406 -7.06 -14.87 16.98
CA GLY A 406 -8.02 -14.52 18.04
C GLY A 406 -9.41 -15.12 17.83
N SER A 407 -9.76 -15.52 16.60
CA SER A 407 -11.07 -16.12 16.28
C SER A 407 -11.10 -17.64 16.40
N LEU A 408 -9.99 -18.30 16.76
CA LEU A 408 -9.98 -19.72 17.13
C LEU A 408 -10.89 -20.04 18.34
N GLY A 409 -11.07 -19.07 19.25
CA GLY A 409 -12.01 -19.20 20.36
C GLY A 409 -13.47 -19.38 19.90
N VAL A 410 -13.82 -18.86 18.72
CA VAL A 410 -15.16 -19.05 18.13
C VAL A 410 -15.35 -20.50 17.65
N LEU A 411 -14.29 -21.15 17.18
CA LEU A 411 -14.33 -22.56 16.78
C LEU A 411 -14.59 -23.47 18.00
N HIS A 412 -13.91 -23.22 19.12
CA HIS A 412 -14.14 -23.92 20.38
C HIS A 412 -15.54 -23.66 20.96
N ALA A 413 -16.06 -22.44 20.80
CA ALA A 413 -17.40 -22.08 21.27
C ALA A 413 -18.53 -22.71 20.43
N ALA A 414 -18.32 -22.88 19.12
CA ALA A 414 -19.31 -23.46 18.22
C ALA A 414 -19.29 -25.00 18.20
N LEU A 415 -18.15 -25.64 18.48
CA LEU A 415 -17.95 -27.09 18.49
C LEU A 415 -17.31 -27.56 19.81
N PRO A 416 -18.04 -27.51 20.94
CA PRO A 416 -17.55 -28.03 22.21
C PRO A 416 -17.24 -29.54 22.11
N ASP A 417 -16.13 -29.97 22.69
CA ASP A 417 -15.66 -31.37 22.77
C ASP A 417 -15.33 -32.11 21.45
N ARG A 418 -15.36 -31.42 20.30
CA ARG A 418 -15.02 -32.02 18.98
C ARG A 418 -13.71 -31.52 18.37
N VAL A 419 -13.08 -30.51 18.97
CA VAL A 419 -11.80 -29.92 18.54
C VAL A 419 -10.66 -30.54 19.35
N VAL A 420 -9.70 -31.16 18.66
CA VAL A 420 -8.50 -31.74 19.27
C VAL A 420 -7.26 -31.06 18.70
N GLU A 421 -6.48 -30.41 19.56
CA GLU A 421 -5.15 -29.90 19.23
C GLU A 421 -4.14 -31.07 19.28
N VAL A 422 -3.35 -31.26 18.22
CA VAL A 422 -2.40 -32.37 18.05
C VAL A 422 -0.96 -31.87 17.96
#